data_AF-A0A377TU04-F1
#
_entry.id   AF-A0A377TU04-F1
#
_cell.length_a   1.000
_cell.length_b   1.000
_cell.length_c   1.000
_cell.angle_alpha   90.00
_cell.angle_beta   90.00
_cell.angle_gamma   90.00
#
_symmetry.space_group_name_H-M   'P 1'
#
loop_
_entity.id
_entity.type
_entity.pdbx_description
1 polymer ?
#
loop_
_entity_poly.entity_id
_entity_poly.type
_entity_poly.pdbx_seq_one_letter_code
_entity_poly.pdbx_strand_id
1 'polypeptide(L)'
;MPIKTEYTFHLRKGVTFSDGTPLDAAAVAKNFDTYGLGDKAHRLPVSEVINNYQRSEVIDPLTVKFYFNKPSPGFLQGTATIGSGLVSLSTLQRNFEELGDARHIIGSGPFVVQDEKPGRELTLVARKDYQWGPKNIAQQGPANLDGITYIVTPEDSVRIGALLAGQAGFIRQVQAYDEKQATDQGFKIYAAPTRGVNDSLSFRPDNPLVADLRVRQALLHATNARQVVETLFSANYPQATSVLASSAAGYVNLSDKLTFDQPKPGSCWMTPAGSPPPTVFAAKTVSGWR
;
A
#
# COMPACT_ATOMS: atom_id res chain seq x y z
N MET A 1 22.00 -11.36 -8.31
CA MET A 1 22.37 -9.94 -8.41
C MET A 1 23.65 -9.71 -7.64
N PRO A 2 24.59 -8.86 -8.09
CA PRO A 2 25.81 -8.61 -7.34
C PRO A 2 25.48 -8.07 -5.94
N ILE A 3 26.24 -8.57 -4.97
CA ILE A 3 26.15 -8.19 -3.56
C ILE A 3 26.63 -6.73 -3.45
N LYS A 4 25.69 -5.78 -3.39
CA LYS A 4 26.01 -4.35 -3.30
C LYS A 4 25.84 -3.85 -1.87
N THR A 5 26.93 -3.32 -1.33
CA THR A 5 26.96 -2.54 -0.08
C THR A 5 27.02 -1.05 -0.35
N GLU A 6 26.99 -0.63 -1.62
CA GLU A 6 27.09 0.76 -2.04
C GLU A 6 26.15 1.05 -3.21
N TYR A 7 25.50 2.21 -3.16
CA TYR A 7 24.61 2.69 -4.22
C TYR A 7 24.85 4.17 -4.47
N THR A 8 25.17 4.54 -5.70
CA THR A 8 25.33 5.95 -6.12
C THR A 8 24.14 6.36 -6.97
N PHE A 9 23.53 7.49 -6.61
CA PHE A 9 22.43 8.10 -7.35
C PHE A 9 22.88 9.44 -7.94
N HIS A 10 22.54 9.65 -9.21
CA HIS A 10 22.67 10.94 -9.87
C HIS A 10 21.28 11.58 -9.98
N LEU A 11 21.14 12.76 -9.40
CA LEU A 11 19.88 13.47 -9.25
C LEU A 11 19.57 14.31 -10.49
N ARG A 12 18.27 14.49 -10.74
CA ARG A 12 17.80 15.39 -11.79
C ARG A 12 18.08 16.84 -11.35
N LYS A 13 18.60 17.65 -12.27
CA LYS A 13 18.82 19.08 -12.03
C LYS A 13 17.50 19.86 -11.96
N GLY A 14 17.46 20.92 -11.16
CA GLY A 14 16.37 21.89 -11.15
C GLY A 14 15.07 21.42 -10.49
N VAL A 15 15.12 20.37 -9.66
CA VAL A 15 13.97 19.90 -8.88
C VAL A 15 13.88 20.69 -7.58
N THR A 16 12.66 21.09 -7.20
CA THR A 16 12.40 21.81 -5.95
C THR A 16 11.29 21.13 -5.14
N PHE A 17 11.37 21.28 -3.82
CA PHE A 17 10.23 21.08 -2.95
C PHE A 17 9.20 22.20 -3.15
N SER A 18 7.99 22.00 -2.65
CA SER A 18 6.89 22.96 -2.82
C SER A 18 7.07 24.29 -2.09
N ASP A 19 8.01 24.37 -1.15
CA ASP A 19 8.44 25.61 -0.50
C ASP A 19 9.53 26.36 -1.30
N GLY A 20 9.92 25.84 -2.47
CA GLY A 20 10.94 26.43 -3.34
C GLY A 20 12.38 26.01 -3.00
N THR A 21 12.61 25.29 -1.90
CA THR A 21 13.94 24.78 -1.56
C THR A 21 14.39 23.71 -2.56
N PRO A 22 15.70 23.60 -2.86
CA PRO A 22 16.18 22.62 -3.82
C PRO A 22 16.05 21.19 -3.30
N LEU A 23 15.67 20.27 -4.18
CA LEU A 23 15.85 18.83 -3.96
C LEU A 23 17.22 18.44 -4.50
N ASP A 24 18.23 18.52 -3.64
CA ASP A 24 19.63 18.25 -3.94
C ASP A 24 20.15 17.00 -3.20
N ALA A 25 21.44 16.70 -3.39
CA ALA A 25 22.08 15.54 -2.77
C ALA A 25 22.08 15.61 -1.24
N ALA A 26 22.13 16.81 -0.65
CA ALA A 26 22.09 16.98 0.80
C ALA A 26 20.69 16.68 1.37
N ALA A 27 19.64 17.16 0.70
CA ALA A 27 18.26 16.85 1.07
C ALA A 27 17.97 15.34 0.95
N VAL A 28 18.43 14.71 -0.13
CA VAL A 28 18.28 13.27 -0.35
C VAL A 28 19.06 12.47 0.70
N ALA A 29 20.32 12.82 0.95
CA ALA A 29 21.15 12.22 2.00
C ALA A 29 20.45 12.26 3.36
N LYS A 30 19.95 13.44 3.75
CA LYS A 30 19.27 13.62 5.05
C LYS A 30 17.98 12.82 5.16
N ASN A 31 17.15 12.76 4.11
CA ASN A 31 15.95 11.91 4.08
C ASN A 31 16.31 10.44 4.33
N PHE A 32 17.26 9.89 3.57
CA PHE A 32 17.63 8.47 3.71
C PHE A 32 18.41 8.16 4.99
N ASP A 33 19.19 9.09 5.53
CA ASP A 33 19.78 8.95 6.87
C ASP A 33 18.68 8.85 7.92
N THR A 34 17.67 9.72 7.87
CA THR A 34 16.51 9.65 8.76
C THR A 34 15.74 8.35 8.58
N TYR A 35 15.51 7.88 7.35
CA TYR A 35 14.80 6.62 7.09
C TYR A 35 15.58 5.39 7.55
N GLY A 36 16.89 5.35 7.29
CA GLY A 36 17.73 4.20 7.61
C GLY A 36 18.16 4.11 9.06
N LEU A 37 18.28 5.23 9.76
CA LEU A 37 18.75 5.30 11.16
C LEU A 37 17.65 5.69 12.15
N GLY A 38 16.51 6.17 11.66
CA GLY A 38 15.49 6.82 12.47
C GLY A 38 15.96 8.18 12.99
N ASP A 39 15.07 8.87 13.71
CA ASP A 39 15.40 10.07 14.47
C ASP A 39 14.68 10.03 15.82
N LYS A 40 15.41 9.69 16.88
CA LYS A 40 14.84 9.60 18.23
C LYS A 40 14.38 10.95 18.77
N ALA A 41 15.02 12.05 18.38
CA ALA A 41 14.66 13.38 18.86
C ALA A 41 13.28 13.79 18.33
N HIS A 42 12.99 13.42 17.09
CA HIS A 42 11.71 13.69 16.41
C HIS A 42 10.74 12.50 16.42
N ARG A 43 11.09 11.40 17.12
CA ARG A 43 10.31 10.14 17.21
C ARG A 43 10.04 9.48 15.85
N LEU A 44 10.91 9.69 14.87
CA LEU A 44 10.81 9.06 13.55
C LEU A 44 11.38 7.63 13.61
N PRO A 45 10.61 6.59 13.27
CA PRO A 45 11.07 5.21 13.33
C PRO A 45 12.04 4.88 12.20
N VAL A 46 12.81 3.81 12.38
CA VAL A 46 13.61 3.22 11.29
C VAL A 46 12.67 2.57 10.27
N SER A 47 12.90 2.84 8.99
CA SER A 47 12.15 2.26 7.88
C SER A 47 12.51 0.79 7.68
N GLU A 48 11.50 -0.08 7.70
CA GLU A 48 11.66 -1.53 7.52
C GLU A 48 12.17 -1.92 6.11
N VAL A 49 12.07 -1.01 5.13
CA VAL A 49 12.52 -1.25 3.75
C VAL A 49 13.93 -0.74 3.46
N ILE A 50 14.55 -0.01 4.39
CA ILE A 50 15.91 0.56 4.28
C ILE A 50 16.87 -0.21 5.21
N ASN A 51 16.89 -1.53 5.05
CA ASN A 51 17.68 -2.43 5.90
C ASN A 51 19.19 -2.30 5.66
N ASN A 52 19.96 -2.62 6.71
CA ASN A 52 21.44 -2.62 6.74
C ASN A 52 22.09 -1.25 6.48
N TYR A 53 21.31 -0.16 6.51
CA TYR A 53 21.80 1.19 6.24
C TYR A 53 22.90 1.60 7.23
N GLN A 54 23.93 2.26 6.72
CA GLN A 54 25.04 2.78 7.53
C GLN A 54 25.06 4.31 7.51
N ARG A 55 25.18 4.90 6.31
CA ARG A 55 25.29 6.35 6.12
C ARG A 55 25.09 6.73 4.65
N SER A 56 24.82 8.00 4.42
CA SER A 56 24.98 8.65 3.12
C SER A 56 26.30 9.45 3.02
N GLU A 57 26.65 9.84 1.80
CA GLU A 57 27.76 10.72 1.46
C GLU A 57 27.34 11.61 0.29
N VAL A 58 27.42 12.92 0.50
CA VAL A 58 27.20 13.91 -0.57
C VAL A 58 28.50 14.06 -1.34
N ILE A 59 28.54 13.55 -2.57
CA ILE A 59 29.74 13.60 -3.43
C ILE A 59 29.82 14.97 -4.12
N ASP A 60 28.68 15.44 -4.63
CA ASP A 60 28.49 16.75 -5.22
C ASP A 60 27.00 17.15 -5.09
N PRO A 61 26.57 18.37 -5.47
CA PRO A 61 25.18 18.82 -5.28
C PRO A 61 24.11 17.93 -5.91
N LEU A 62 24.45 17.07 -6.87
CA LEU A 62 23.54 16.20 -7.59
C LEU A 62 23.98 14.73 -7.57
N THR A 63 24.96 14.36 -6.76
CA THR A 63 25.40 12.98 -6.60
C THR A 63 25.48 12.62 -5.12
N VAL A 64 24.71 11.61 -4.74
CA VAL A 64 24.71 11.05 -3.38
C VAL A 64 25.07 9.57 -3.45
N LYS A 65 25.90 9.12 -2.50
CA LYS A 65 26.28 7.72 -2.35
C LYS A 65 25.82 7.20 -1.00
N PHE A 66 25.24 6.01 -1.00
CA PHE A 66 24.75 5.32 0.19
C PHE A 66 25.61 4.11 0.50
N TYR A 67 25.88 3.89 1.78
CA TYR A 67 26.70 2.81 2.31
C TYR A 67 25.88 1.92 3.25
N PHE A 68 26.14 0.63 3.19
CA PHE A 68 25.43 -0.39 3.97
C PHE A 68 26.43 -1.32 4.66
N ASN A 69 26.16 -1.65 5.93
CA ASN A 69 27.00 -2.56 6.73
C ASN A 69 26.97 -4.00 6.20
N LYS A 70 25.89 -4.36 5.50
CA LYS A 70 25.64 -5.65 4.88
C LYS A 70 24.94 -5.41 3.55
N PRO A 71 24.92 -6.41 2.66
CA PRO A 71 24.25 -6.28 1.36
C PRO A 71 22.79 -5.87 1.54
N SER A 72 22.33 -4.90 0.73
CA SER A 72 20.95 -4.41 0.77
C SER A 72 20.29 -4.52 -0.61
N PRO A 73 20.03 -5.76 -1.10
CA PRO A 73 19.51 -5.96 -2.46
C PRO A 73 18.14 -5.31 -2.69
N GLY A 74 17.36 -5.10 -1.62
CA GLY A 74 16.06 -4.43 -1.65
C GLY A 74 16.14 -2.91 -1.72
N PHE A 75 17.32 -2.28 -1.58
CA PHE A 75 17.40 -0.82 -1.43
C PHE A 75 16.80 -0.06 -2.61
N LEU A 76 17.07 -0.47 -3.86
CA LEU A 76 16.46 0.18 -5.03
C LEU A 76 14.93 0.12 -5.00
N GLN A 77 14.36 -1.03 -4.61
CA GLN A 77 12.92 -1.15 -4.44
C GLN A 77 12.41 -0.30 -3.28
N GLY A 78 13.15 -0.27 -2.16
CA GLY A 78 12.85 0.56 -0.99
C GLY A 78 12.79 2.05 -1.32
N THR A 79 13.65 2.55 -2.21
CA THR A 79 13.61 3.95 -2.66
C THR A 79 12.34 4.29 -3.48
N ALA A 80 11.63 3.29 -3.98
CA ALA A 80 10.43 3.45 -4.81
C ALA A 80 9.11 3.17 -4.05
N THR A 81 9.16 2.91 -2.75
CA THR A 81 7.96 2.71 -1.93
C THR A 81 7.41 4.02 -1.40
N ILE A 82 6.10 4.07 -1.11
CA ILE A 82 5.39 5.24 -0.56
C ILE A 82 6.05 5.82 0.70
N GLY A 83 6.58 4.97 1.59
CA GLY A 83 7.25 5.40 2.83
C GLY A 83 8.63 6.04 2.65
N SER A 84 9.15 6.08 1.42
CA SER A 84 10.46 6.66 1.09
C SER A 84 10.34 7.93 0.24
N GLY A 85 9.14 8.54 0.20
CA GLY A 85 8.93 9.81 -0.48
C GLY A 85 9.87 10.89 0.08
N LEU A 86 10.50 11.67 -0.79
CA LEU A 86 11.38 12.75 -0.36
C LEU A 86 10.56 13.94 0.11
N VAL A 87 10.82 14.40 1.33
CA VAL A 87 10.21 15.60 1.91
C VAL A 87 11.28 16.66 2.18
N SER A 88 10.87 17.92 2.27
CA SER A 88 11.77 19.03 2.59
C SER A 88 12.44 18.83 3.95
N LEU A 89 13.58 19.47 4.17
CA LEU A 89 14.25 19.43 5.48
C LEU A 89 13.38 20.01 6.60
N SER A 90 12.55 21.02 6.29
CA SER A 90 11.60 21.59 7.24
C SER A 90 10.50 20.60 7.64
N THR A 91 10.09 19.70 6.74
CA THR A 91 9.18 18.59 7.08
C THR A 91 9.89 17.56 7.97
N LEU A 92 11.13 17.18 7.64
CA LEU A 92 11.91 16.21 8.43
C LEU A 92 12.23 16.66 9.86
N GLN A 93 12.24 17.97 10.11
CA GLN A 93 12.49 18.54 11.44
C GLN A 93 11.25 18.53 12.35
N ARG A 94 10.11 18.02 11.87
CA ARG A 94 8.90 17.92 12.67
C ARG A 94 8.86 16.61 13.45
N ASN A 95 8.18 16.65 14.59
CA ASN A 95 7.91 15.43 15.33
C ASN A 95 6.94 14.53 14.57
N PHE A 96 7.05 13.23 14.79
CA PHE A 96 6.20 12.22 14.18
C PHE A 96 4.69 12.52 14.27
N GLU A 97 4.22 13.02 15.42
CA GLU A 97 2.81 13.33 15.65
C GLU A 97 2.31 14.54 14.86
N GLU A 98 3.21 15.43 14.44
CA GLU A 98 2.86 16.59 13.60
C GLU A 98 2.69 16.21 12.13
N LEU A 99 3.23 15.06 11.71
CA LEU A 99 3.17 14.57 10.33
C LEU A 99 1.81 13.96 9.96
N GLY A 100 0.89 13.84 10.93
CA GLY A 100 -0.50 13.49 10.69
C GLY A 100 -1.34 14.63 10.09
N ASP A 101 -0.82 15.85 10.10
CA ASP A 101 -1.41 17.01 9.42
C ASP A 101 -0.73 17.19 8.06
N ALA A 102 -1.47 16.93 6.99
CA ALA A 102 -0.96 16.95 5.63
C ALA A 102 -0.41 18.33 5.23
N ARG A 103 -0.87 19.42 5.86
CA ARG A 103 -0.40 20.79 5.57
C ARG A 103 1.05 21.01 6.00
N HIS A 104 1.58 20.14 6.86
CA HIS A 104 2.98 20.15 7.26
C HIS A 104 3.89 19.39 6.29
N ILE A 105 3.34 18.67 5.31
CA ILE A 105 4.10 17.83 4.40
C ILE A 105 4.46 18.59 3.13
N ILE A 106 5.76 18.88 2.98
CA ILE A 106 6.30 19.60 1.82
C ILE A 106 7.09 18.59 0.96
N GLY A 107 6.51 18.23 -0.18
CA GLY A 107 7.11 17.29 -1.14
C GLY A 107 7.52 17.96 -2.45
N SER A 108 8.07 17.17 -3.38
CA SER A 108 8.43 17.62 -4.74
C SER A 108 7.43 17.15 -5.81
N GLY A 109 6.23 16.73 -5.42
CA GLY A 109 5.22 16.20 -6.34
C GLY A 109 4.53 17.29 -7.18
N PRO A 110 3.67 16.91 -8.15
CA PRO A 110 2.95 17.85 -9.03
C PRO A 110 1.78 18.57 -8.34
N PHE A 111 1.41 18.18 -7.12
CA PHE A 111 0.37 18.81 -6.32
C PHE A 111 0.91 19.16 -4.93
N VAL A 112 0.33 20.17 -4.31
CA VAL A 112 0.63 20.61 -2.93
C VAL A 112 -0.64 20.65 -2.11
N VAL A 113 -0.51 20.40 -0.81
CA VAL A 113 -1.64 20.52 0.11
C VAL A 113 -2.00 21.99 0.26
N GLN A 114 -3.25 22.32 -0.07
CA GLN A 114 -3.83 23.64 0.14
C GLN A 114 -4.49 23.73 1.51
N ASP A 115 -5.29 22.71 1.87
CA ASP A 115 -5.98 22.63 3.15
C ASP A 115 -6.30 21.18 3.50
N GLU A 116 -6.47 20.92 4.79
CA GLU A 116 -6.95 19.65 5.31
C GLU A 116 -7.96 19.90 6.44
N LYS A 117 -9.11 19.23 6.33
CA LYS A 117 -10.12 19.10 7.37
C LYS A 117 -10.11 17.64 7.81
N PRO A 118 -9.44 17.31 8.93
CA PRO A 118 -9.24 15.93 9.36
C PRO A 118 -10.54 15.12 9.38
N GLY A 119 -10.50 13.93 8.78
CA GLY A 119 -11.65 13.03 8.69
C GLY A 119 -12.75 13.46 7.72
N ARG A 120 -12.58 14.56 6.99
CA ARG A 120 -13.60 15.10 6.08
C ARG A 120 -13.08 15.37 4.67
N GLU A 121 -12.00 16.14 4.54
CA GLU A 121 -11.59 16.69 3.25
C GLU A 121 -10.09 16.99 3.20
N LEU A 122 -9.45 16.71 2.08
CA LEU A 122 -8.08 17.15 1.78
C LEU A 122 -8.09 17.80 0.40
N THR A 123 -7.67 19.06 0.33
CA THR A 123 -7.60 19.82 -0.94
C THR A 123 -6.16 19.96 -1.37
N LEU A 124 -5.88 19.53 -2.60
CA LEU A 124 -4.61 19.70 -3.28
C LEU A 124 -4.76 20.68 -4.44
N VAL A 125 -3.74 21.50 -4.67
CA VAL A 125 -3.63 22.38 -5.84
C VAL A 125 -2.41 22.04 -6.67
N ALA A 126 -2.52 22.18 -7.98
CA ALA A 126 -1.44 21.85 -8.90
C ALA A 126 -0.28 22.84 -8.81
N ARG A 127 0.94 22.31 -8.88
CA ARG A 127 2.17 23.11 -9.00
C ARG A 127 2.36 23.59 -10.42
N LYS A 128 2.27 24.91 -10.61
CA LYS A 128 2.50 25.56 -11.90
C LYS A 128 3.96 25.52 -12.36
N ASP A 129 4.89 25.31 -11.43
CA ASP A 129 6.33 25.25 -11.66
C ASP A 129 6.86 23.81 -11.88
N TYR A 130 6.00 22.80 -11.82
CA TYR A 130 6.40 21.40 -11.96
C TYR A 130 6.83 21.07 -13.40
N GLN A 131 8.08 20.62 -13.57
CA GLN A 131 8.67 20.32 -14.88
C GLN A 131 9.46 19.00 -14.90
N TRP A 132 9.32 18.17 -13.86
CA TRP A 132 10.13 16.95 -13.68
C TRP A 132 9.30 15.67 -13.67
N GLY A 133 8.29 15.62 -14.53
CA GLY A 133 7.54 14.39 -14.82
C GLY A 133 8.45 13.18 -15.12
N PRO A 134 7.99 11.95 -14.83
CA PRO A 134 8.68 10.74 -15.25
C PRO A 134 8.99 10.76 -16.75
N LYS A 135 10.20 10.36 -17.16
CA LYS A 135 10.63 10.46 -18.57
C LYS A 135 9.75 9.66 -19.55
N ASN A 136 9.03 8.67 -19.04
CA ASN A 136 8.21 7.73 -19.81
C ASN A 136 6.74 8.16 -19.94
N ILE A 137 6.36 9.36 -19.52
CA ILE A 137 5.01 9.90 -19.72
C ILE A 137 5.02 11.11 -20.64
N ALA A 138 3.96 11.31 -21.42
CA ALA A 138 3.84 12.46 -22.31
C ALA A 138 3.78 13.80 -21.55
N GLN A 139 3.14 13.82 -20.38
CA GLN A 139 3.03 15.01 -19.55
C GLN A 139 4.33 15.28 -18.78
N GLN A 140 5.10 16.28 -19.21
CA GLN A 140 6.33 16.69 -18.53
C GLN A 140 6.16 17.94 -17.65
N GLY A 141 5.14 18.76 -17.93
CA GLY A 141 4.85 20.00 -17.21
C GLY A 141 3.82 19.85 -16.08
N PRO A 142 3.19 20.97 -15.65
CA PRO A 142 2.19 20.98 -14.59
C PRO A 142 1.05 19.98 -14.82
N ALA A 143 0.34 19.60 -13.76
CA ALA A 143 -0.83 18.75 -13.92
C ALA A 143 -1.88 19.39 -14.84
N ASN A 144 -2.62 18.57 -15.59
CA ASN A 144 -3.74 19.02 -16.43
C ASN A 144 -5.01 19.37 -15.60
N LEU A 145 -4.94 19.19 -14.28
CA LEU A 145 -5.98 19.54 -13.33
C LEU A 145 -5.49 20.75 -12.53
N ASP A 146 -6.39 21.67 -12.18
CA ASP A 146 -6.06 22.78 -11.27
C ASP A 146 -5.88 22.30 -9.82
N GLY A 147 -6.55 21.21 -9.44
CA GLY A 147 -6.51 20.65 -8.10
C GLY A 147 -7.27 19.34 -7.96
N ILE A 148 -7.20 18.76 -6.77
CA ILE A 148 -7.89 17.53 -6.38
C ILE A 148 -8.49 17.74 -4.99
N THR A 149 -9.79 17.50 -4.84
CA THR A 149 -10.44 17.44 -3.52
C THR A 149 -10.73 15.99 -3.19
N TYR A 150 -10.06 15.47 -2.17
CA TYR A 150 -10.38 14.19 -1.56
C TYR A 150 -11.49 14.40 -0.54
N ILE A 151 -12.61 13.70 -0.72
CA ILE A 151 -13.72 13.69 0.22
C ILE A 151 -13.68 12.36 0.96
N VAL A 152 -13.61 12.42 2.29
CA VAL A 152 -13.57 11.23 3.14
C VAL A 152 -15.00 10.74 3.33
N THR A 153 -15.34 9.65 2.63
CA THR A 153 -16.67 9.03 2.66
C THR A 153 -16.52 7.54 2.99
N PRO A 154 -16.66 7.16 4.28
CA PRO A 154 -16.47 5.78 4.73
C PRO A 154 -17.45 4.80 4.10
N GLU A 155 -18.71 5.21 3.91
CA GLU A 155 -19.78 4.33 3.43
C GLU A 155 -19.74 4.12 1.91
N ASP A 156 -19.60 2.87 1.50
CA ASP A 156 -19.47 2.46 0.09
C ASP A 156 -20.66 2.91 -0.76
N SER A 157 -21.88 2.75 -0.24
CA SER A 157 -23.13 3.15 -0.90
C SER A 157 -23.20 4.66 -1.14
N VAL A 158 -22.62 5.46 -0.24
CA VAL A 158 -22.56 6.91 -0.38
C VAL A 158 -21.53 7.30 -1.45
N ARG A 159 -20.38 6.60 -1.52
CA ARG A 159 -19.38 6.83 -2.58
C ARG A 159 -19.94 6.57 -3.98
N ILE A 160 -20.57 5.40 -4.19
CA ILE A 160 -21.13 5.09 -5.51
C ILE A 160 -22.29 6.04 -5.85
N GLY A 161 -23.16 6.37 -4.89
CA GLY A 161 -24.22 7.36 -5.09
C GLY A 161 -23.68 8.72 -5.56
N ALA A 162 -22.60 9.21 -4.94
CA ALA A 162 -21.96 10.46 -5.32
C ALA A 162 -21.35 10.42 -6.75
N LEU A 163 -20.76 9.29 -7.16
CA LEU A 163 -20.26 9.11 -8.53
C LEU A 163 -21.41 9.19 -9.55
N LEU A 164 -22.47 8.40 -9.33
CA LEU A 164 -23.61 8.32 -10.25
C LEU A 164 -24.40 9.62 -10.32
N ALA A 165 -24.41 10.41 -9.24
CA ALA A 165 -25.00 11.75 -9.20
C ALA A 165 -24.10 12.85 -9.81
N GLY A 166 -22.90 12.52 -10.28
CA GLY A 166 -21.94 13.49 -10.83
C GLY A 166 -21.29 14.40 -9.78
N GLN A 167 -21.42 14.07 -8.49
CA GLN A 167 -20.82 14.81 -7.38
C GLN A 167 -19.36 14.42 -7.13
N ALA A 168 -18.95 13.22 -7.57
CA ALA A 168 -17.58 12.75 -7.55
C ALA A 168 -17.13 12.39 -8.98
N GLY A 169 -15.94 12.86 -9.37
CA GLY A 169 -15.33 12.47 -10.66
C GLY A 169 -14.64 11.10 -10.62
N PHE A 170 -14.25 10.64 -9.43
CA PHE A 170 -13.57 9.37 -9.20
C PHE A 170 -13.86 8.86 -7.79
N ILE A 171 -14.01 7.54 -7.64
CA ILE A 171 -14.12 6.88 -6.33
C ILE A 171 -13.20 5.67 -6.26
N ARG A 172 -12.78 5.32 -5.05
CA ARG A 172 -12.06 4.07 -4.76
C ARG A 172 -13.01 3.07 -4.09
N GLN A 173 -12.63 1.79 -4.17
CA GLN A 173 -13.34 0.68 -3.51
C GLN A 173 -14.81 0.61 -3.95
N VAL A 174 -15.03 0.43 -5.26
CA VAL A 174 -16.35 0.03 -5.78
C VAL A 174 -16.55 -1.43 -5.42
N GLN A 175 -17.68 -1.73 -4.76
CA GLN A 175 -17.98 -3.09 -4.38
C GLN A 175 -18.41 -3.91 -5.59
N ALA A 176 -18.10 -5.21 -5.59
CA ALA A 176 -18.35 -6.09 -6.73
C ALA A 176 -19.82 -6.07 -7.21
N TYR A 177 -20.77 -5.96 -6.28
CA TYR A 177 -22.20 -5.88 -6.60
C TYR A 177 -22.63 -4.53 -7.20
N ASP A 178 -21.86 -3.46 -7.00
CA ASP A 178 -22.13 -2.12 -7.55
C ASP A 178 -21.44 -1.90 -8.92
N GLU A 179 -20.50 -2.76 -9.30
CA GLU A 179 -19.71 -2.60 -10.52
C GLU A 179 -20.59 -2.53 -11.77
N LYS A 180 -21.60 -3.39 -11.87
CA LYS A 180 -22.52 -3.40 -13.01
C LYS A 180 -23.25 -2.06 -13.14
N GLN A 181 -23.73 -1.51 -12.03
CA GLN A 181 -24.43 -0.22 -12.03
C GLN A 181 -23.52 0.92 -12.52
N ALA A 182 -22.26 0.92 -12.10
CA ALA A 182 -21.29 1.90 -12.57
C ALA A 182 -21.03 1.76 -14.08
N THR A 183 -20.82 0.54 -14.57
CA THR A 183 -20.55 0.29 -16.00
C THR A 183 -21.75 0.58 -16.89
N ASP A 184 -22.97 0.30 -16.43
CA ASP A 184 -24.20 0.59 -17.18
C ASP A 184 -24.39 2.11 -17.38
N GLN A 185 -23.82 2.95 -16.51
CA GLN A 185 -23.76 4.41 -16.68
C GLN A 185 -22.52 4.91 -17.44
N GLY A 186 -21.71 4.00 -18.01
CA GLY A 186 -20.55 4.35 -18.83
C GLY A 186 -19.28 4.66 -18.04
N PHE A 187 -19.26 4.46 -16.72
CA PHE A 187 -18.03 4.57 -15.94
C PHE A 187 -17.08 3.41 -16.24
N LYS A 188 -15.79 3.71 -16.28
CA LYS A 188 -14.74 2.71 -16.43
C LYS A 188 -14.29 2.21 -15.07
N ILE A 189 -14.24 0.89 -14.91
CA ILE A 189 -13.70 0.25 -13.71
C ILE A 189 -12.24 -0.09 -13.96
N TYR A 190 -11.38 0.33 -13.04
CA TYR A 190 -9.95 0.04 -13.03
C TYR A 190 -9.64 -0.94 -11.89
N ALA A 191 -9.58 -2.23 -12.20
CA ALA A 191 -9.33 -3.30 -11.24
C ALA A 191 -7.96 -3.95 -11.45
N ALA A 192 -6.88 -3.16 -11.33
CA ALA A 192 -5.54 -3.70 -11.42
C ALA A 192 -5.17 -4.46 -10.13
N PRO A 193 -4.65 -5.70 -10.20
CA PRO A 193 -4.28 -6.44 -9.01
C PRO A 193 -3.08 -5.79 -8.31
N THR A 194 -3.07 -5.87 -6.98
CA THR A 194 -1.90 -5.55 -6.17
C THR A 194 -0.74 -6.48 -6.54
N ARG A 195 0.46 -5.92 -6.69
CA ARG A 195 1.69 -6.69 -6.94
C ARG A 195 2.30 -7.15 -5.62
N GLY A 196 1.54 -7.90 -4.84
CA GLY A 196 1.90 -8.26 -3.47
C GLY A 196 1.15 -9.49 -2.97
N VAL A 197 0.61 -9.39 -1.76
CA VAL A 197 -0.17 -10.45 -1.11
C VAL A 197 -1.63 -10.35 -1.54
N ASN A 198 -2.24 -11.51 -1.86
CA ASN A 198 -3.67 -11.60 -2.14
C ASN A 198 -4.48 -11.48 -0.85
N ASP A 199 -5.73 -11.05 -0.97
CA ASP A 199 -6.68 -11.10 0.13
C ASP A 199 -6.79 -12.54 0.66
N SER A 200 -6.63 -12.68 1.98
CA SER A 200 -6.57 -13.99 2.62
C SER A 200 -7.05 -13.91 4.06
N LEU A 201 -7.61 -15.02 4.55
CA LEU A 201 -7.86 -15.21 5.97
C LEU A 201 -6.57 -15.72 6.63
N SER A 202 -5.99 -14.89 7.49
CA SER A 202 -4.79 -15.23 8.23
C SER A 202 -5.14 -15.65 9.66
N PHE A 203 -4.62 -16.80 10.06
CA PHE A 203 -4.75 -17.28 11.44
C PHE A 203 -3.57 -16.79 12.28
N ARG A 204 -3.86 -16.39 13.51
CA ARG A 204 -2.88 -16.10 14.55
C ARG A 204 -2.44 -17.44 15.18
N PRO A 205 -1.25 -18.00 14.88
CA PRO A 205 -0.90 -19.36 15.27
C PRO A 205 -0.70 -19.54 16.79
N ASP A 206 -0.54 -18.43 17.51
CA ASP A 206 -0.49 -18.35 18.97
C ASP A 206 -1.87 -18.51 19.64
N ASN A 207 -2.98 -18.45 18.87
CA ASN A 207 -4.31 -18.72 19.39
C ASN A 207 -4.53 -20.25 19.56
N PRO A 208 -4.87 -20.74 20.76
CA PRO A 208 -5.05 -22.18 21.03
C PRO A 208 -6.03 -22.90 20.09
N LEU A 209 -7.05 -22.20 19.58
CA LEU A 209 -8.08 -22.78 18.71
C LEU A 209 -7.56 -23.14 17.30
N VAL A 210 -6.48 -22.51 16.86
CA VAL A 210 -5.91 -22.68 15.51
C VAL A 210 -4.40 -22.95 15.55
N ALA A 211 -3.86 -23.27 16.74
CA ALA A 211 -2.43 -23.55 16.93
C ALA A 211 -1.99 -24.82 16.19
N ASP A 212 -2.80 -25.87 16.22
CA ASP A 212 -2.56 -27.11 15.47
C ASP A 212 -2.70 -26.86 13.96
N LEU A 213 -1.64 -27.21 13.20
CA LEU A 213 -1.62 -27.10 11.74
C LEU A 213 -2.78 -27.86 11.08
N ARG A 214 -3.17 -29.01 11.63
CA ARG A 214 -4.25 -29.85 11.09
C ARG A 214 -5.60 -29.14 11.14
N VAL A 215 -5.84 -28.31 12.15
CA VAL A 215 -7.05 -27.49 12.25
C VAL A 215 -7.09 -26.45 11.14
N ARG A 216 -5.97 -25.76 10.87
CA ARG A 216 -5.89 -24.78 9.78
C ARG A 216 -6.05 -25.42 8.41
N GLN A 217 -5.49 -26.60 8.20
CA GLN A 217 -5.69 -27.39 6.97
C GLN A 217 -7.16 -27.81 6.81
N ALA A 218 -7.81 -28.29 7.88
CA ALA A 218 -9.22 -28.64 7.84
C ALA A 218 -10.11 -27.43 7.50
N LEU A 219 -9.84 -26.26 8.08
CA LEU A 219 -10.58 -25.02 7.77
C LEU A 219 -10.39 -24.57 6.32
N LEU A 220 -9.17 -24.73 5.78
CA LEU A 220 -8.89 -24.45 4.37
C LEU A 220 -9.71 -25.36 3.46
N HIS A 221 -9.66 -26.68 3.68
CA HIS A 221 -10.37 -27.65 2.84
C HIS A 221 -11.90 -27.62 3.04
N ALA A 222 -12.39 -27.16 4.18
CA ALA A 222 -13.82 -26.94 4.42
C ALA A 222 -14.37 -25.66 3.75
N THR A 223 -13.51 -24.78 3.23
CA THR A 223 -13.92 -23.51 2.64
C THR A 223 -14.01 -23.63 1.11
N ASN A 224 -15.21 -23.50 0.56
CA ASN A 224 -15.40 -23.45 -0.89
C ASN A 224 -15.08 -22.06 -1.44
N ALA A 225 -13.77 -21.76 -1.57
CA ALA A 225 -13.30 -20.46 -2.05
C ALA A 225 -13.83 -20.10 -3.45
N ARG A 226 -14.01 -21.11 -4.33
CA ARG A 226 -14.58 -20.91 -5.66
C ARG A 226 -16.01 -20.38 -5.56
N GLN A 227 -16.87 -21.06 -4.79
CA GLN A 227 -18.26 -20.63 -4.61
C GLN A 227 -18.33 -19.23 -4.00
N VAL A 228 -17.47 -18.91 -3.01
CA VAL A 228 -17.41 -17.56 -2.42
C VAL A 228 -17.10 -16.51 -3.49
N VAL A 229 -16.05 -16.73 -4.29
CA VAL A 229 -15.64 -15.81 -5.36
C VAL A 229 -16.75 -15.65 -6.40
N GLU A 230 -17.30 -16.75 -6.91
CA GLU A 230 -18.34 -16.74 -7.95
C GLU A 230 -19.67 -16.13 -7.47
N THR A 231 -19.97 -16.19 -6.17
CA THR A 231 -21.23 -15.67 -5.62
C THR A 231 -21.14 -14.20 -5.22
N LEU A 232 -20.03 -13.79 -4.59
CA LEU A 232 -19.91 -12.47 -3.97
C LEU A 232 -19.18 -11.45 -4.84
N PHE A 233 -18.33 -11.92 -5.76
CA PHE A 233 -17.43 -11.04 -6.49
C PHE A 233 -17.68 -11.07 -8.00
N SER A 234 -17.18 -10.03 -8.67
CA SER A 234 -17.22 -9.92 -10.13
C SER A 234 -15.98 -10.56 -10.77
N ALA A 235 -15.92 -10.58 -12.09
CA ALA A 235 -14.76 -11.03 -12.84
C ALA A 235 -13.45 -10.25 -12.54
N ASN A 236 -13.56 -9.08 -11.89
CA ASN A 236 -12.41 -8.28 -11.46
C ASN A 236 -11.70 -8.85 -10.22
N TYR A 237 -12.26 -9.87 -9.57
CA TYR A 237 -11.70 -10.53 -8.39
C TYR A 237 -11.47 -12.01 -8.69
N PRO A 238 -10.47 -12.36 -9.52
CA PRO A 238 -10.21 -13.74 -9.84
C PRO A 238 -9.80 -14.54 -8.60
N GLN A 239 -10.15 -15.83 -8.57
CA GLN A 239 -9.78 -16.71 -7.46
C GLN A 239 -8.26 -16.74 -7.29
N ALA A 240 -7.79 -16.45 -6.08
CA ALA A 240 -6.38 -16.53 -5.73
C ALA A 240 -5.88 -17.97 -5.81
N THR A 241 -4.70 -18.16 -6.41
CA THR A 241 -4.02 -19.45 -6.56
C THR A 241 -2.79 -19.59 -5.66
N SER A 242 -2.49 -18.55 -4.87
CA SER A 242 -1.33 -18.48 -3.98
C SER A 242 -1.52 -17.36 -2.95
N VAL A 243 -0.64 -17.30 -1.96
CA VAL A 243 -0.57 -16.16 -1.02
C VAL A 243 -0.12 -14.90 -1.75
N LEU A 244 0.78 -15.02 -2.73
CA LEU A 244 1.21 -13.92 -3.58
C LEU A 244 0.33 -13.81 -4.83
N ALA A 245 0.06 -12.58 -5.28
CA ALA A 245 -0.58 -12.33 -6.56
C ALA A 245 0.26 -12.92 -7.70
N SER A 246 -0.39 -13.37 -8.78
CA SER A 246 0.28 -13.93 -9.96
C SER A 246 1.25 -12.96 -10.65
N SER A 247 1.07 -11.66 -10.40
CA SER A 247 1.92 -10.58 -10.90
C SER A 247 3.11 -10.25 -9.97
N ALA A 248 3.19 -10.86 -8.79
CA ALA A 248 4.23 -10.59 -7.81
C ALA A 248 5.48 -11.46 -8.04
N ALA A 249 6.65 -10.88 -7.75
CA ALA A 249 7.91 -11.63 -7.77
C ALA A 249 7.89 -12.74 -6.71
N GLY A 250 8.33 -13.95 -7.08
CA GLY A 250 8.29 -15.11 -6.19
C GLY A 250 6.93 -15.84 -6.14
N TYR A 251 5.97 -15.46 -6.99
CA TYR A 251 4.74 -16.21 -7.15
C TYR A 251 5.02 -17.68 -7.50
N VAL A 252 4.32 -18.56 -6.79
CA VAL A 252 4.23 -19.99 -7.08
C VAL A 252 2.75 -20.35 -7.10
N ASN A 253 2.32 -21.06 -8.14
CA ASN A 253 0.96 -21.59 -8.21
C ASN A 253 0.80 -22.71 -7.19
N LEU A 254 -0.17 -22.57 -6.28
CA LEU A 254 -0.48 -23.51 -5.20
C LEU A 254 -1.93 -24.01 -5.28
N SER A 255 -2.60 -23.88 -6.43
CA SER A 255 -4.01 -24.28 -6.59
C SER A 255 -4.28 -25.75 -6.23
N ASP A 256 -3.28 -26.62 -6.38
CA ASP A 256 -3.32 -28.04 -5.98
C ASP A 256 -3.43 -28.22 -4.46
N LYS A 257 -2.97 -27.24 -3.68
CA LYS A 257 -3.04 -27.23 -2.21
C LYS A 257 -4.22 -26.42 -1.67
N LEU A 258 -4.91 -25.68 -2.53
CA LEU A 258 -6.04 -24.82 -2.19
C LEU A 258 -7.37 -25.46 -2.62
N THR A 259 -7.51 -26.77 -2.37
CA THR A 259 -8.69 -27.55 -2.75
C THR A 259 -9.79 -27.45 -1.70
N PHE A 260 -11.03 -27.43 -2.17
CA PHE A 260 -12.21 -27.64 -1.34
C PHE A 260 -12.57 -29.12 -1.37
N ASP A 261 -12.69 -29.72 -0.20
CA ASP A 261 -13.16 -31.09 -0.05
C ASP A 261 -14.65 -31.02 0.34
N GLN A 262 -15.54 -31.63 -0.44
CA GLN A 262 -16.96 -31.69 -0.05
C GLN A 262 -17.12 -32.60 1.18
N PRO A 263 -17.91 -32.20 2.20
CA PRO A 263 -18.15 -33.07 3.34
C PRO A 263 -18.89 -34.30 2.85
N LYS A 264 -18.37 -35.50 3.14
CA LYS A 264 -19.13 -36.72 2.94
C LYS A 264 -20.32 -36.70 3.92
N PRO A 265 -21.50 -37.18 3.54
CA PRO A 265 -22.61 -37.32 4.49
C PRO A 265 -22.14 -38.09 5.74
N GLY A 266 -22.20 -37.47 6.91
CA GLY A 266 -21.78 -38.05 8.19
C GLY A 266 -20.31 -37.85 8.61
N SER A 267 -19.46 -37.15 7.84
CA SER A 267 -18.08 -36.84 8.25
C SER A 267 -17.99 -35.52 9.02
N CYS A 268 -17.33 -35.54 10.18
CA CYS A 268 -16.95 -34.33 10.91
C CYS A 268 -15.51 -33.93 10.50
N TRP A 269 -15.31 -32.71 10.00
CA TRP A 269 -13.98 -32.17 9.64
C TRP A 269 -13.03 -32.05 10.84
N MET A 270 -13.58 -32.09 12.06
CA MET A 270 -12.89 -31.80 13.31
C MET A 270 -12.95 -32.98 14.27
N THR A 271 -12.55 -34.16 13.82
CA THR A 271 -12.23 -35.26 14.75
C THR A 271 -10.76 -35.67 14.60
N PRO A 272 -9.81 -34.95 15.22
CA PRO A 272 -8.69 -35.63 15.83
C PRO A 272 -9.28 -36.60 16.87
N ALA A 273 -8.82 -37.85 16.91
CA ALA A 273 -9.24 -38.81 17.92
C ALA A 273 -9.19 -38.17 19.32
N GLY A 274 -10.36 -37.95 19.95
CA GLY A 274 -10.48 -37.49 21.34
C GLY A 274 -10.85 -36.02 21.60
N SER A 275 -11.28 -35.22 20.62
CA SER A 275 -11.74 -33.82 20.89
C SER A 275 -13.25 -33.72 21.19
N PRO A 276 -13.69 -32.85 22.13
CA PRO A 276 -15.12 -32.63 22.43
C PRO A 276 -15.87 -31.98 21.26
N PRO A 277 -17.22 -32.07 21.21
CA PRO A 277 -18.02 -31.66 20.06
C PRO A 277 -17.84 -30.17 19.69
N PRO A 278 -18.07 -29.81 18.42
CA PRO A 278 -17.75 -28.47 17.90
C PRO A 278 -18.55 -27.39 18.62
N THR A 279 -17.84 -26.38 19.10
CA THR A 279 -18.46 -25.16 19.62
C THR A 279 -18.97 -24.34 18.43
N VAL A 280 -20.24 -23.95 18.46
CA VAL A 280 -20.84 -23.07 17.45
C VAL A 280 -20.09 -21.74 17.46
N PHE A 281 -19.41 -21.41 16.35
CA PHE A 281 -18.76 -20.12 16.18
C PHE A 281 -19.80 -19.08 15.77
N ALA A 282 -20.15 -18.17 16.68
CA ALA A 282 -20.77 -16.90 16.33
C ALA A 282 -19.65 -15.95 15.87
N ALA A 283 -19.57 -15.68 14.57
CA ALA A 283 -18.71 -14.63 14.04
C ALA A 283 -19.25 -13.27 14.48
N LYS A 284 -18.60 -12.65 15.47
CA LYS A 284 -18.74 -11.21 15.69
C LYS A 284 -17.86 -10.51 14.66
N THR A 285 -18.49 -9.83 13.70
CA THR A 285 -17.83 -8.82 12.88
C THR A 285 -17.32 -7.72 13.81
N VAL A 286 -15.99 -7.62 13.95
CA VAL A 286 -15.37 -6.43 14.54
C VAL A 286 -15.15 -5.46 13.39
N SER A 287 -16.16 -4.64 13.10
CA SER A 287 -15.95 -3.40 12.36
C SER A 287 -15.25 -2.42 13.32
N GLY A 288 -13.95 -2.26 13.15
CA GLY A 288 -13.16 -1.41 14.03
C GLY A 288 -11.74 -1.25 13.55
N TRP A 289 -11.57 -0.62 12.39
CA TRP A 289 -10.35 0.12 12.12
C TRP A 289 -10.56 1.52 12.70
N ARG A 290 -9.87 1.81 13.81
CA ARG A 290 -9.50 3.17 14.19
C ARG A 290 -8.10 3.42 13.69
#